data_AF-A0A1E4HWW2-F1
#
_entry.id   AF-A0A1E4HWW2-F1
#
_cell.length_a   1.000
_cell.length_b   1.000
_cell.length_c   1.000
_cell.angle_alpha   90.00
_cell.angle_beta   90.00
_cell.angle_gamma   90.00
#
_symmetry.space_group_name_H-M   'P 1'
#
loop_
_entity.id
_entity.type
_entity.pdbx_description
1 polymer ?
#
loop_
_entity_poly.entity_id
_entity_poly.type
_entity_poly.pdbx_seq_one_letter_code
_entity_poly.pdbx_strand_id
1 'polypeptide(L)'
;MTSTAASEIDEPALNRPLLSELARITGGKVFELADVDKLDAAIAMREVTRTMETRDELWDAPLLFGTLVLSLVAEWVLRKLYRMV
;
A
#
# COMPACT_ATOMS: atom_id res chain seq x y z
N MET A 1 10.99 -30.56 10.93
CA MET A 1 11.17 -29.31 11.72
C MET A 1 9.79 -28.82 12.16
N THR A 2 9.20 -29.48 13.16
CA THR A 2 7.83 -29.17 13.62
C THR A 2 7.74 -29.59 15.09
N SER A 3 8.23 -28.74 16.01
CA SER A 3 8.03 -28.93 17.45
C SER A 3 8.25 -27.61 18.20
N THR A 4 7.51 -26.56 17.82
CA THR A 4 7.52 -25.28 18.57
C THR A 4 6.24 -25.12 19.37
N ALA A 5 5.08 -25.50 18.81
CA ALA A 5 3.78 -25.35 19.46
C ALA A 5 3.60 -26.17 20.75
N ALA A 6 4.23 -27.34 20.86
CA ALA A 6 4.13 -28.17 22.07
C ALA A 6 4.94 -27.61 23.25
N SER A 7 6.10 -26.99 22.99
CA SER A 7 6.93 -26.40 24.05
C SER A 7 6.36 -25.09 24.61
N GLU A 8 5.56 -24.35 23.85
CA GLU A 8 4.91 -23.12 24.33
C GLU A 8 3.86 -23.40 25.42
N ILE A 9 3.30 -24.61 25.46
CA ILE A 9 2.34 -25.05 26.49
C ILE A 9 3.04 -25.44 27.79
N ASP A 10 4.25 -26.00 27.72
CA ASP A 10 5.05 -26.40 28.89
C ASP A 10 5.84 -25.23 29.51
N GLU A 11 6.26 -24.25 28.70
CA GLU A 11 6.97 -23.05 29.14
C GLU A 11 6.25 -21.79 28.64
N PRO A 12 5.25 -21.27 29.37
CA PRO A 12 4.46 -20.08 28.98
C PRO A 12 5.26 -18.77 29.05
N ALA A 13 6.60 -18.86 29.14
CA ALA A 13 7.50 -17.72 29.19
C ALA A 13 7.83 -17.23 27.78
N LEU A 14 7.92 -15.91 27.64
CA LEU A 14 8.24 -15.27 26.38
C LEU A 14 9.62 -15.72 25.87
N ASN A 15 9.65 -16.40 24.72
CA ASN A 15 10.90 -16.87 24.12
C ASN A 15 11.65 -15.73 23.41
N ARG A 16 12.40 -14.94 24.19
CA ARG A 16 13.21 -13.81 23.71
C ARG A 16 14.20 -14.19 22.59
N PRO A 17 14.90 -15.34 22.65
CA PRO A 17 15.78 -15.78 21.56
C PRO A 17 15.05 -15.99 20.23
N LEU A 18 13.85 -16.57 20.25
CA LEU A 18 13.05 -16.77 19.03
C LEU A 18 12.60 -15.43 18.42
N LEU A 19 12.17 -14.49 19.26
CA LEU A 19 11.75 -13.17 18.82
C LEU A 19 12.89 -12.37 18.19
N SER A 20 14.10 -12.45 18.76
CA SER A 20 15.26 -11.73 18.20
C SER A 20 15.71 -12.32 16.87
N GLU A 21 15.67 -13.65 16.73
CA GLU A 21 15.90 -14.36 15.47
C GLU A 21 14.89 -13.92 14.39
N LEU A 22 13.60 -13.87 14.74
CA LEU A 22 12.52 -13.46 13.84
C LEU A 22 12.69 -11.99 13.40
N ALA A 23 12.95 -11.09 14.34
CA ALA A 23 13.20 -9.69 14.05
C ALA A 23 14.41 -9.50 13.12
N ARG A 24 15.49 -10.28 13.32
CA ARG A 24 16.66 -10.25 12.43
C ARG A 24 16.30 -10.66 10.99
N ILE A 25 15.50 -11.70 10.83
CA ILE A 25 15.10 -12.22 9.50
C ILE A 25 14.16 -11.24 8.78
N THR A 26 13.25 -10.58 9.51
CA THR A 26 12.31 -9.61 8.92
C THR A 26 12.87 -8.19 8.83
N GLY A 27 14.10 -7.95 9.29
CA GLY A 27 14.70 -6.61 9.39
C GLY A 27 14.03 -5.71 10.44
N GLY A 28 13.26 -6.29 11.36
CA GLY A 28 12.60 -5.61 12.47
C GLY A 28 13.47 -5.53 13.74
N LYS A 29 12.91 -4.98 14.81
CA LYS A 29 13.56 -4.88 16.12
C LYS A 29 12.59 -5.31 17.22
N VAL A 30 13.06 -6.11 18.17
CA VAL A 30 12.28 -6.48 19.37
C VAL A 30 12.45 -5.38 20.41
N PHE A 31 11.34 -4.91 20.97
CA PHE A 31 11.33 -3.96 22.09
C PHE A 31 10.90 -4.68 23.38
N GLU A 32 11.57 -4.33 24.47
CA GLU A 32 11.14 -4.67 25.82
C GLU A 32 10.06 -3.68 26.28
N LEU A 33 9.21 -4.09 27.24
CA LEU A 33 8.18 -3.18 27.77
C LEU A 33 8.81 -1.95 28.45
N ALA A 34 10.02 -2.11 28.99
CA ALA A 34 10.83 -1.01 29.55
C ALA A 34 11.43 -0.06 28.50
N ASP A 35 11.45 -0.48 27.23
CA ASP A 35 11.99 0.30 26.11
C ASP A 35 10.88 0.88 25.21
N VAL A 36 9.61 0.83 25.66
CA VAL A 36 8.46 1.40 24.94
C VAL A 36 8.66 2.88 24.63
N ASP A 37 9.29 3.64 25.51
CA ASP A 37 9.56 5.07 25.29
C ASP A 37 10.50 5.33 24.09
N LYS A 38 11.25 4.30 23.65
CA LYS A 38 12.14 4.36 22.48
C LYS A 38 11.43 3.95 21.19
N LEU A 39 10.17 3.51 21.27
CA LEU A 39 9.36 3.09 20.13
C LEU A 39 9.09 4.26 19.19
N ASP A 40 8.75 5.43 19.73
CA ASP A 40 8.46 6.63 18.95
C ASP A 40 9.66 7.07 18.09
N ALA A 41 10.88 6.94 18.63
CA ALA A 41 12.11 7.25 17.91
C ALA A 41 12.48 6.18 16.86
N ALA A 42 12.08 4.92 17.08
CA ALA A 42 12.35 3.81 16.17
C ALA A 42 11.36 3.72 15.01
N ILE A 43 10.12 4.18 15.23
CA ILE A 43 9.11 4.44 14.21
C ILE A 43 9.24 5.90 13.78
N ALA A 44 10.47 6.39 13.59
CA ALA A 44 10.67 7.58 12.78
C ALA A 44 10.01 7.26 11.45
N MET A 45 8.93 7.99 11.13
CA MET A 45 8.09 7.83 9.96
C MET A 45 9.00 7.86 8.74
N ARG A 46 9.55 6.69 8.40
CA ARG A 46 10.19 6.47 7.12
C ARG A 46 8.99 6.56 6.22
N GLU A 47 8.81 7.74 5.68
CA GLU A 47 8.35 7.94 4.32
C GLU A 47 9.17 6.95 3.50
N VAL A 48 8.74 5.68 3.56
CA VAL A 48 9.01 4.74 2.51
C VAL A 48 8.35 5.48 1.38
N THR A 49 9.19 6.13 0.59
CA THR A 49 8.95 6.50 -0.80
C THR A 49 8.60 5.20 -1.49
N ARG A 50 7.45 4.64 -1.11
CA ARG A 50 6.64 3.84 -1.97
C ARG A 50 6.31 4.88 -3.00
N THR A 51 7.04 4.82 -4.10
CA THR A 51 6.54 5.27 -5.38
C THR A 51 5.19 4.58 -5.50
N MET A 52 4.16 5.19 -4.91
CA MET A 52 2.82 5.04 -5.40
C MET A 52 3.00 5.40 -6.86
N GLU A 53 2.82 4.42 -7.74
CA GLU A 53 2.53 4.75 -9.11
C GLU A 53 1.32 5.67 -9.02
N THR A 54 1.56 6.97 -9.14
CA THR A 54 0.50 7.93 -9.38
C THR A 54 0.00 7.59 -10.76
N ARG A 55 -0.89 6.60 -10.82
CA ARG A 55 -1.75 6.39 -11.97
C ARG A 55 -2.70 7.57 -11.92
N ASP A 56 -2.34 8.62 -12.64
CA ASP A 56 -3.31 9.63 -13.04
C ASP A 56 -4.32 8.88 -13.92
N GLU A 57 -5.38 8.42 -13.25
CA GLU A 57 -6.50 7.77 -13.88
C GLU A 57 -7.09 8.75 -14.88
N LEU A 58 -7.41 8.29 -16.09
CA LEU A 58 -7.90 9.17 -17.16
C LEU A 58 -9.17 9.96 -16.75
N TRP A 59 -9.85 9.48 -15.71
CA TRP A 59 -10.98 10.11 -15.00
C TRP A 59 -10.61 11.41 -14.28
N ASP A 60 -9.34 11.59 -13.89
CA ASP A 60 -8.81 12.78 -13.21
C ASP A 60 -8.49 13.92 -14.21
N ALA A 61 -8.62 13.66 -15.51
CA ALA A 61 -8.46 14.64 -16.58
C ALA A 61 -9.82 14.96 -17.26
N PRO A 62 -10.70 15.76 -16.60
CA PRO A 62 -12.04 16.08 -17.13
C PRO A 62 -12.01 16.77 -18.51
N LEU A 63 -10.90 17.44 -18.85
CA LEU A 63 -10.68 18.06 -20.16
C LEU A 63 -10.52 17.02 -21.30
N LEU A 64 -9.80 15.92 -21.05
CA LEU A 64 -9.63 14.84 -22.04
C LEU A 64 -10.96 14.14 -22.29
N PHE A 65 -11.69 13.83 -21.22
CA PHE A 65 -13.04 13.28 -21.31
C PHE A 65 -13.99 14.21 -22.07
N GLY A 66 -13.99 15.50 -21.74
CA GLY A 66 -14.80 16.52 -22.43
C GLY A 66 -14.48 16.62 -23.93
N THR A 67 -13.20 16.56 -24.31
CA THR A 67 -12.77 16.62 -25.71
C THR A 67 -13.23 15.39 -26.51
N LEU A 68 -13.19 14.20 -25.90
CA LEU A 68 -13.69 12.96 -26.52
C LEU A 68 -15.20 13.04 -26.76
N VAL A 69 -15.96 13.41 -25.73
CA VAL A 69 -17.42 13.58 -25.82
C VAL A 69 -17.78 14.64 -26.86
N LEU A 70 -17.08 15.78 -26.84
CA LEU A 70 -17.31 16.86 -27.79
C LEU A 70 -17.00 16.43 -29.22
N SER A 71 -15.97 15.61 -29.45
CA SER A 71 -15.67 15.06 -30.79
C SER A 71 -16.80 14.16 -31.28
N LEU A 72 -17.35 13.31 -30.40
CA LEU A 72 -18.46 12.42 -30.74
C LEU A 72 -19.76 13.19 -31.02
N VAL A 73 -20.06 14.20 -30.20
CA VAL A 73 -21.21 15.11 -30.41
C VAL A 73 -21.03 15.92 -31.68
N ALA A 74 -19.83 16.47 -31.91
CA ALA A 74 -19.50 17.21 -33.12
C ALA A 74 -19.69 16.34 -34.36
N GLU A 75 -19.21 15.09 -34.35
CA GLU A 75 -19.42 14.15 -35.44
C GLU A 75 -20.90 13.87 -35.69
N TRP A 76 -21.70 13.69 -34.62
CA TRP A 76 -23.14 13.50 -34.73
C TRP A 76 -23.85 14.74 -35.31
N VAL A 77 -23.50 15.95 -34.84
CA VAL A 77 -24.02 17.21 -35.37
C VAL A 77 -23.63 17.38 -36.84
N LEU A 78 -22.38 17.06 -37.18
CA LEU A 78 -21.88 17.12 -38.55
C LEU A 78 -22.69 16.16 -39.43
N ARG A 79 -22.86 14.90 -39.02
CA ARG A 79 -23.73 13.93 -39.72
C ARG A 79 -25.14 14.46 -39.92
N LYS A 80 -25.73 15.10 -38.89
CA LYS A 80 -27.07 15.69 -38.96
C LYS A 80 -27.16 16.88 -39.92
N LEU A 81 -26.16 17.73 -39.95
CA LEU A 81 -26.12 18.93 -40.79
C LEU A 81 -25.92 18.57 -42.26
N TYR A 82 -25.07 17.59 -42.54
CA TYR A 82 -24.77 17.12 -43.89
C TYR A 82 -25.80 16.11 -44.43
N ARG A 83 -26.86 15.77 -43.68
CA ARG A 83 -27.92 14.83 -44.11
C ARG A 83 -27.36 13.49 -44.63
N MET A 84 -26.25 13.04 -44.04
CA MET A 84 -25.85 11.64 -44.15
C MET A 84 -26.71 10.88 -43.13
N VAL A 85 -27.89 10.46 -43.60
CA VAL A 85 -29.10 10.00 -42.86
C VAL A 85 -30.13 11.10 -42.63
#